data_AF-R6CJV5-F1
#
_entry.id   AF-R6CJV5-F1
#
_cell.length_a   1.000
_cell.length_b   1.000
_cell.length_c   1.000
_cell.angle_alpha   90.00
_cell.angle_beta   90.00
_cell.angle_gamma   90.00
#
_symmetry.space_group_name_H-M   'P 1'
#
loop_
_entity.id
_entity.type
_entity.pdbx_description
1 polymer ?
#
loop_
_entity_poly.entity_id
_entity_poly.type
_entity_poly.pdbx_seq_one_letter_code
_entity_poly.pdbx_strand_id
1 'polypeptide(L)'
;MKRLSFLFLVVACVVFSSCREDDDNQAYSITTLAGYGGAVATADKGVALEGETVTVTATPAEGFLFKQWKVRVGNTVIDNVEANPATFTMPVENVVIIATFMIRNDVLERITDPALKAYCQSRMDAEQNIDGVIYPKWDTNGNGILSPDEAAAVKAIDVTGGINGTKIKNVDELVEFKGLEILKVGENDISTLEVVWSKLVKLDCSHNKLTKLLTGRSGKLKELYCNNNHLPSANFKTMAYDNGYMLHCGNQTTEEGEPQTFAATLTEEQIAFWDSNLKELSENANVETQTRPCADVFLTITSARKTTDWSNIGLTLEDGKGASISVYLYGEELDPGEYTAEDISWGYVTVPGGGSYRDLDYEDSGSITVKYDEETKIYTIEGTLILQQDSSYPSVNAVGFKYVGTL
;
A
#
# COMPACT_ATOMS: atom_id res chain seq x y z
N MET A 1 18.40 -35.12 9.74
CA MET A 1 19.18 -35.71 10.85
C MET A 1 19.86 -34.61 11.65
N LYS A 2 19.22 -34.14 12.73
CA LYS A 2 19.89 -33.45 13.85
C LYS A 2 19.22 -33.93 15.14
N ARG A 3 20.07 -34.26 16.12
CA ARG A 3 19.82 -35.21 17.20
C ARG A 3 18.93 -34.61 18.30
N LEU A 4 17.95 -35.42 18.71
CA LEU A 4 17.11 -35.23 19.88
C LEU A 4 17.96 -35.56 21.12
N SER A 5 18.22 -34.58 21.99
CA SER A 5 18.91 -34.79 23.26
C SER A 5 17.92 -34.57 24.39
N PHE A 6 17.30 -35.64 24.86
CA PHE A 6 16.53 -35.65 26.11
C PHE A 6 17.53 -35.62 27.28
N LEU A 7 17.61 -34.49 27.99
CA LEU A 7 18.24 -34.45 29.31
C LEU A 7 17.22 -34.96 30.33
N PHE A 8 17.41 -36.19 30.82
CA PHE A 8 16.75 -36.69 32.02
C PHE A 8 17.44 -36.08 33.25
N LEU A 9 16.78 -35.15 33.94
CA LEU A 9 17.23 -34.67 35.24
C LEU A 9 16.74 -35.65 36.32
N VAL A 10 17.66 -36.40 36.91
CA VAL A 10 17.39 -37.32 38.02
C VAL A 10 17.27 -36.51 39.31
N VAL A 11 16.08 -36.48 39.91
CA VAL A 11 15.84 -35.90 41.23
C VAL A 11 16.28 -36.92 42.29
N ALA A 12 17.35 -36.61 43.00
CA ALA A 12 17.80 -37.39 44.16
C ALA A 12 16.97 -36.99 45.40
N CYS A 13 16.04 -37.86 45.82
CA CYS A 13 15.39 -37.77 47.13
C CYS A 13 16.39 -38.20 48.21
N VAL A 14 16.78 -37.28 49.10
CA VAL A 14 17.48 -37.60 50.33
C VAL A 14 16.49 -37.47 51.47
N VAL A 15 16.06 -38.60 52.04
CA VAL A 15 15.16 -38.64 53.19
C VAL A 15 16.03 -38.73 54.45
N PHE A 16 16.13 -37.64 55.20
CA PHE A 16 16.56 -37.69 56.60
C PHE A 16 15.34 -37.54 57.49
N SER A 17 15.03 -38.62 58.22
CA SER A 17 14.03 -38.62 59.28
C SER A 17 14.69 -38.14 60.56
N SER A 18 14.25 -36.99 61.08
CA SER A 18 14.30 -36.69 62.51
C SER A 18 13.06 -35.90 62.89
N CYS A 19 12.21 -36.49 63.72
CA CYS A 19 10.99 -35.85 64.20
C CYS A 19 11.33 -34.63 65.07
N ARG A 20 10.76 -33.48 64.71
CA ARG A 20 10.51 -32.34 65.58
C ARG A 20 9.14 -31.79 65.18
N GLU A 21 8.26 -31.58 66.14
CA GLU A 21 7.02 -30.81 65.96
C GLU A 21 7.43 -29.40 65.55
N ASP A 22 7.35 -29.09 64.26
CA ASP A 22 7.44 -27.74 63.72
C ASP A 22 6.07 -27.44 63.10
N ASP A 23 5.48 -26.28 63.40
CA ASP A 23 4.32 -25.73 62.69
C ASP A 23 4.52 -25.97 61.19
N ASP A 24 3.64 -26.77 60.59
CA ASP A 24 3.82 -27.38 59.27
C ASP A 24 3.71 -26.29 58.20
N ASN A 25 4.76 -25.48 58.05
CA ASN A 25 4.89 -24.46 57.03
C ASN A 25 5.22 -25.19 55.71
N GLN A 26 4.20 -25.86 55.19
CA GLN A 26 4.29 -26.63 53.96
C GLN A 26 4.54 -25.67 52.81
N ALA A 27 5.69 -25.79 52.16
CA ALA A 27 6.02 -25.05 50.95
C ALA A 27 5.45 -25.76 49.72
N TYR A 28 4.87 -24.98 48.81
CA TYR A 28 4.29 -25.46 47.57
C TYR A 28 5.17 -25.05 46.39
N SER A 29 5.23 -25.86 45.35
CA SER A 29 6.09 -25.62 44.18
C SER A 29 5.43 -24.68 43.16
N ILE A 30 6.26 -23.83 42.55
CA ILE A 30 5.87 -22.93 41.46
C ILE A 30 6.62 -23.38 40.20
N THR A 31 5.86 -23.66 39.14
CA THR A 31 6.43 -23.93 37.82
C THR A 31 5.90 -22.91 36.82
N THR A 32 6.81 -22.19 36.15
CA THR A 32 6.48 -21.27 35.06
C THR A 32 6.93 -21.84 33.73
N LEU A 33 6.05 -21.80 32.71
CA LEU A 33 6.38 -22.26 31.36
C LEU A 33 6.15 -21.14 30.35
N ALA A 34 7.04 -21.03 29.38
CA ALA A 34 6.83 -20.20 28.20
C ALA A 34 6.05 -21.01 27.15
N GLY A 35 4.90 -20.50 26.72
CA GLY A 35 4.20 -21.01 25.54
C GLY A 35 4.94 -20.68 24.23
N TYR A 36 4.36 -21.07 23.10
CA TYR A 36 4.88 -20.71 21.78
C TYR A 36 5.01 -19.19 21.64
N GLY A 37 6.17 -18.72 21.15
CA GLY A 37 6.50 -17.29 21.05
C GLY A 37 7.22 -16.70 22.28
N GLY A 38 7.45 -17.49 23.33
CA GLY A 38 8.21 -17.07 24.49
C GLY A 38 9.68 -17.49 24.43
N ALA A 39 10.59 -16.61 24.83
CA ALA A 39 11.98 -16.96 25.08
C ALA A 39 12.12 -17.65 26.45
N VAL A 40 11.56 -17.05 27.51
CA VAL A 40 11.63 -17.56 28.89
C VAL A 40 10.38 -17.13 29.69
N ALA A 41 9.98 -17.92 30.69
CA ALA A 41 9.08 -17.50 31.76
C ALA A 41 9.65 -17.97 33.11
N THR A 42 9.77 -17.06 34.08
CA THR A 42 10.36 -17.31 35.40
C THR A 42 9.43 -16.90 36.52
N ALA A 43 9.53 -17.59 37.66
CA ALA A 43 9.10 -17.07 38.95
C ALA A 43 10.33 -16.62 39.76
N ASP A 44 10.16 -15.61 40.60
CA ASP A 44 11.19 -15.17 41.56
C ASP A 44 11.50 -16.23 42.62
N LYS A 45 10.53 -17.12 42.91
CA LYS A 45 10.65 -18.26 43.83
C LYS A 45 10.28 -19.57 43.13
N GLY A 46 11.04 -20.64 43.39
CA GLY A 46 10.70 -22.00 42.93
C GLY A 46 9.76 -22.75 43.89
N VAL A 47 9.72 -22.34 45.16
CA VAL A 47 8.81 -22.81 46.21
C VAL A 47 8.41 -21.62 47.09
N ALA A 48 7.18 -21.60 47.60
CA ALA A 48 6.70 -20.56 48.52
C ALA A 48 5.70 -21.15 49.54
N LEU A 49 5.62 -20.53 50.72
CA LEU A 49 4.64 -20.85 51.75
C LEU A 49 3.28 -20.23 51.39
N GLU A 50 2.19 -20.78 51.94
CA GLU A 50 0.85 -20.19 51.80
C GLU A 50 0.87 -18.70 52.19
N GLY A 51 0.20 -17.87 51.38
CA GLY A 51 0.07 -16.44 51.66
C GLY A 51 1.27 -15.60 51.23
N GLU A 52 2.41 -16.20 50.86
CA GLU A 52 3.52 -15.46 50.29
C GLU A 52 3.18 -14.92 48.89
N THR A 53 3.64 -13.70 48.62
CA THR A 53 3.61 -13.14 47.27
C THR A 53 4.71 -13.77 46.40
N VAL A 54 4.34 -14.16 45.19
CA VAL A 54 5.22 -14.67 44.13
C VAL A 54 5.11 -13.75 42.93
N THR A 55 6.24 -13.43 42.31
CA THR A 55 6.32 -12.61 41.08
C THR A 55 6.70 -13.47 39.90
N VAL A 56 5.93 -13.37 38.81
CA VAL A 56 6.21 -14.05 37.54
C VAL A 56 6.55 -13.05 36.44
N THR A 57 7.56 -13.39 35.65
CA THR A 57 8.08 -12.55 34.57
C THR A 57 8.23 -13.38 33.30
N ALA A 58 7.75 -12.86 32.18
CA ALA A 58 7.87 -13.48 30.87
C ALA A 58 8.77 -12.63 29.96
N THR A 59 9.63 -13.29 29.19
CA THR A 59 10.44 -12.65 28.14
C THR A 59 9.96 -13.19 26.79
N PRO A 60 9.34 -12.36 25.95
CA PRO A 60 8.97 -12.76 24.58
C PRO A 60 10.20 -13.11 23.73
N ALA A 61 10.03 -14.02 22.77
CA ALA A 61 11.01 -14.20 21.70
C ALA A 61 10.94 -13.03 20.72
N GLU A 62 11.98 -12.86 19.89
CA GLU A 62 11.98 -11.87 18.81
C GLU A 62 10.77 -12.04 17.90
N GLY A 63 10.09 -10.95 17.56
CA GLY A 63 8.84 -10.96 16.77
C GLY A 63 7.58 -11.36 17.54
N PHE A 64 7.65 -11.49 18.87
CA PHE A 64 6.49 -11.80 19.73
C PHE A 64 6.30 -10.78 20.85
N LEU A 65 5.08 -10.74 21.40
CA LEU A 65 4.68 -9.96 22.56
C LEU A 65 4.08 -10.87 23.60
N PHE A 66 4.27 -10.51 24.87
CA PHE A 66 3.54 -11.14 25.96
C PHE A 66 2.04 -10.82 25.81
N LYS A 67 1.19 -11.86 25.89
CA LYS A 67 -0.26 -11.71 25.79
C LYS A 67 -0.91 -11.76 27.16
N GLN A 68 -0.71 -12.86 27.90
CA GLN A 68 -1.26 -13.03 29.24
C GLN A 68 -0.68 -14.26 29.95
N TRP A 69 -0.82 -14.30 31.27
CA TRP A 69 -0.62 -15.47 32.12
C TRP A 69 -1.86 -16.36 32.16
N LYS A 70 -1.65 -17.68 32.17
CA LYS A 70 -2.71 -18.68 32.38
C LYS A 70 -2.31 -19.69 33.43
N VAL A 71 -3.14 -19.84 34.46
CA VAL A 71 -3.00 -20.92 35.44
C VAL A 71 -3.44 -22.23 34.77
N ARG A 72 -2.57 -23.24 34.80
CA ARG A 72 -2.82 -24.58 34.26
C ARG A 72 -3.08 -25.61 35.33
N VAL A 73 -2.40 -25.46 36.47
CA VAL A 73 -2.54 -26.30 37.66
C VAL A 73 -2.57 -25.38 38.86
N GLY A 74 -3.41 -25.70 39.83
CA GLY A 74 -3.68 -24.88 41.01
C GLY A 74 -4.86 -23.92 40.81
N ASN A 75 -5.40 -23.43 41.92
CA ASN A 75 -6.53 -22.51 41.97
C ASN A 75 -6.14 -21.04 42.19
N THR A 76 -4.85 -20.71 42.09
CA THR A 76 -4.37 -19.34 42.31
C THR A 76 -5.02 -18.34 41.34
N VAL A 77 -5.15 -17.10 41.79
CA VAL A 77 -5.69 -15.98 41.02
C VAL A 77 -4.58 -14.96 40.79
N ILE A 78 -4.37 -14.58 39.53
CA ILE A 78 -3.48 -13.49 39.15
C ILE A 78 -4.36 -12.28 38.87
N ASP A 79 -4.22 -11.22 39.67
CA ASP A 79 -5.12 -10.05 39.62
C ASP A 79 -5.12 -9.36 38.26
N ASN A 80 -3.95 -9.26 37.64
CA ASN A 80 -3.80 -8.77 36.28
C ASN A 80 -2.98 -9.77 35.45
N VAL A 81 -3.70 -10.67 34.76
CA VAL A 81 -3.09 -11.67 33.88
C VAL A 81 -2.34 -11.06 32.69
N GLU A 82 -2.61 -9.80 32.33
CA GLU A 82 -1.94 -9.09 31.22
C GLU A 82 -0.72 -8.28 31.69
N ALA A 83 -0.50 -8.17 33.01
CA ALA A 83 0.70 -7.53 33.54
C ALA A 83 1.95 -8.41 33.37
N ASN A 84 3.08 -7.78 33.08
CA ASN A 84 4.38 -8.44 33.04
C ASN A 84 5.47 -7.46 33.51
N PRO A 85 6.05 -7.65 34.72
CA PRO A 85 5.81 -8.75 35.64
C PRO A 85 4.40 -8.73 36.26
N ALA A 86 3.89 -9.90 36.68
CA ALA A 86 2.66 -10.03 37.46
C ALA A 86 2.95 -10.71 38.80
N THR A 87 2.04 -10.53 39.76
CA THR A 87 2.14 -11.14 41.09
C THR A 87 0.90 -11.97 41.40
N PHE A 88 1.06 -12.98 42.24
CA PHE A 88 -0.04 -13.72 42.86
C PHE A 88 0.30 -14.14 44.29
N THR A 89 -0.72 -14.52 45.05
CA THR A 89 -0.58 -15.07 46.41
C THR A 89 -0.55 -16.59 46.35
N MET A 90 0.46 -17.20 46.96
CA MET A 90 0.65 -18.64 46.93
C MET A 90 -0.50 -19.37 47.65
N PRO A 91 -1.22 -20.30 46.98
CA PRO A 91 -2.27 -21.09 47.60
C PRO A 91 -1.70 -22.30 48.34
N VAL A 92 -2.58 -23.04 49.04
CA VAL A 92 -2.26 -24.33 49.69
C VAL A 92 -2.11 -25.50 48.71
N GLU A 93 -1.54 -25.26 47.52
CA GLU A 93 -1.27 -26.28 46.51
C GLU A 93 -0.19 -25.86 45.52
N ASN A 94 0.35 -26.82 44.77
CA ASN A 94 1.33 -26.54 43.73
C ASN A 94 0.69 -25.79 42.55
N VAL A 95 1.45 -24.87 41.95
CA VAL A 95 0.96 -24.01 40.88
C VAL A 95 1.79 -24.18 39.61
N VAL A 96 1.11 -24.32 38.47
CA VAL A 96 1.74 -24.25 37.14
C VAL A 96 1.12 -23.10 36.36
N ILE A 97 1.93 -22.11 36.00
CA ILE A 97 1.52 -20.93 35.24
C ILE A 97 2.21 -20.94 33.88
N ILE A 98 1.46 -20.64 32.82
CA ILE A 98 1.98 -20.52 31.45
C ILE A 98 1.87 -19.07 30.98
N ALA A 99 2.99 -18.50 30.52
CA ALA A 99 2.99 -17.28 29.74
C ALA A 99 2.54 -17.60 28.31
N THR A 100 1.55 -16.87 27.81
CA THR A 100 1.14 -16.94 26.40
C THR A 100 1.61 -15.71 25.65
N PHE A 101 1.96 -15.91 24.38
CA PHE A 101 2.51 -14.86 23.52
C PHE A 101 1.69 -14.74 22.24
N MET A 102 1.82 -13.61 21.57
CA MET A 102 1.24 -13.36 20.24
C MET A 102 2.28 -12.76 19.32
N ILE A 103 2.10 -12.93 18.01
CA ILE A 103 2.98 -12.35 17.00
C ILE A 103 2.92 -10.83 17.13
N ARG A 104 4.09 -10.18 17.15
CA ARG A 104 4.20 -8.73 17.04
C ARG A 104 3.81 -8.34 15.61
N ASN A 105 2.68 -7.65 15.47
CA ASN A 105 2.16 -7.22 14.18
C ASN A 105 2.22 -5.70 14.07
N ASP A 106 3.43 -5.16 14.21
CA ASP A 106 3.66 -3.72 14.15
C ASP A 106 3.83 -3.28 12.68
N VAL A 107 2.97 -2.36 12.24
CA VAL A 107 3.06 -1.77 10.90
C VAL A 107 4.39 -1.03 10.72
N LEU A 108 4.97 -0.45 11.76
CA LEU A 108 6.27 0.25 11.68
C LEU A 108 7.44 -0.66 11.31
N GLU A 109 7.35 -1.97 11.58
CA GLU A 109 8.41 -2.91 11.20
C GLU A 109 8.46 -3.14 9.69
N ARG A 110 7.40 -2.80 8.95
CA ARG A 110 7.32 -2.92 7.48
C ARG A 110 7.76 -1.66 6.74
N ILE A 111 7.87 -0.53 7.43
CA ILE A 111 8.32 0.73 6.85
C ILE A 111 9.85 0.76 6.88
N THR A 112 10.47 0.77 5.71
CA THR A 112 11.92 0.77 5.52
C THR A 112 12.50 2.16 5.30
N ASP A 113 11.72 3.12 4.79
CA ASP A 113 12.16 4.52 4.74
C ASP A 113 12.32 5.04 6.19
N PRO A 114 13.55 5.42 6.61
CA PRO A 114 13.81 5.76 8.01
C PRO A 114 13.13 7.06 8.44
N ALA A 115 12.96 8.02 7.52
CA ALA A 115 12.28 9.28 7.81
C ALA A 115 10.77 9.06 7.94
N LEU A 116 10.18 8.27 7.04
CA LEU A 116 8.78 7.89 7.14
C LEU A 116 8.51 7.08 8.41
N LYS A 117 9.36 6.09 8.72
CA LYS A 117 9.25 5.30 9.95
C LYS A 117 9.32 6.18 11.20
N ALA A 118 10.27 7.11 11.25
CA ALA A 118 10.41 8.04 12.37
C ALA A 118 9.19 8.97 12.50
N TYR A 119 8.64 9.45 11.37
CA TYR A 119 7.39 10.19 11.36
C TYR A 119 6.26 9.34 11.94
N CYS A 120 6.00 8.15 11.39
CA CYS A 120 4.95 7.26 11.86
C CYS A 120 5.09 6.93 13.36
N GLN A 121 6.30 6.67 13.84
CA GLN A 121 6.59 6.48 15.27
C GLN A 121 6.20 7.69 16.11
N SER A 122 6.52 8.91 15.67
CA SER A 122 6.15 10.14 16.39
C SER A 122 4.64 10.35 16.47
N ARG A 123 3.88 9.83 15.49
CA ARG A 123 2.42 9.95 15.43
C ARG A 123 1.70 8.96 16.35
N MET A 124 2.38 7.93 16.85
CA MET A 124 1.78 6.98 17.78
C MET A 124 1.31 7.64 19.08
N ASP A 125 2.08 8.61 19.58
CA ASP A 125 1.85 9.24 20.88
C ASP A 125 1.42 10.71 20.81
N ALA A 126 1.31 11.28 19.60
CA ALA A 126 1.00 12.69 19.40
C ALA A 126 -0.16 12.91 18.44
N GLU A 127 -0.91 13.98 18.63
CA GLU A 127 -1.91 14.48 17.67
C GLU A 127 -1.25 15.35 16.59
N GLN A 128 -1.91 15.55 15.44
CA GLN A 128 -1.42 16.43 14.37
C GLN A 128 -2.54 17.32 13.89
N ASN A 129 -2.24 18.61 13.75
CA ASN A 129 -3.12 19.54 13.08
C ASN A 129 -2.79 19.56 11.59
N ILE A 130 -3.77 19.26 10.74
CA ILE A 130 -3.67 19.34 9.28
C ILE A 130 -4.85 20.20 8.82
N ASP A 131 -4.55 21.33 8.17
CA ASP A 131 -5.55 22.28 7.66
C ASP A 131 -6.60 22.74 8.71
N GLY A 132 -6.17 22.91 9.96
CA GLY A 132 -7.03 23.34 11.07
C GLY A 132 -7.80 22.22 11.76
N VAL A 133 -7.69 20.97 11.28
CA VAL A 133 -8.31 19.78 11.87
C VAL A 133 -7.28 19.01 12.69
N ILE A 134 -7.62 18.69 13.94
CA ILE A 134 -6.79 17.87 14.82
C ILE A 134 -7.10 16.40 14.60
N TYR A 135 -6.10 15.64 14.18
CA TYR A 135 -6.14 14.20 14.03
C TYR A 135 -5.51 13.53 15.26
N PRO A 136 -6.15 12.48 15.81
CA PRO A 136 -5.69 11.83 17.03
C PRO A 136 -4.34 11.12 16.83
N LYS A 137 -3.70 10.79 17.95
CA LYS A 137 -2.55 9.88 17.98
C LYS A 137 -2.94 8.48 17.46
N TRP A 138 -1.99 7.75 16.90
CA TRP A 138 -2.28 6.49 16.20
C TRP A 138 -2.32 5.26 17.11
N ASP A 139 -1.52 5.23 18.18
CA ASP A 139 -1.61 4.17 19.19
C ASP A 139 -2.76 4.50 20.15
N THR A 140 -3.95 4.00 19.78
CA THR A 140 -5.20 4.32 20.47
C THR A 140 -5.36 3.52 21.76
N ASN A 141 -4.78 2.32 21.81
CA ASN A 141 -4.86 1.45 22.98
C ASN A 141 -3.65 1.62 23.94
N GLY A 142 -2.61 2.34 23.52
CA GLY A 142 -1.45 2.70 24.34
C GLY A 142 -0.48 1.54 24.58
N ASN A 143 -0.49 0.50 23.74
CA ASN A 143 0.37 -0.67 23.89
C ASN A 143 1.77 -0.49 23.27
N GLY A 144 2.05 0.67 22.68
CA GLY A 144 3.31 1.01 22.02
C GLY A 144 3.49 0.34 20.67
N ILE A 145 2.42 -0.12 20.02
CA ILE A 145 2.45 -0.86 18.75
C ILE A 145 1.42 -0.29 17.80
N LEU A 146 1.83 -0.01 16.56
CA LEU A 146 0.90 0.39 15.52
C LEU A 146 0.30 -0.86 14.88
N SER A 147 -0.86 -1.29 15.35
CA SER A 147 -1.56 -2.43 14.73
C SER A 147 -2.13 -2.09 13.35
N PRO A 148 -2.42 -3.08 12.48
CA PRO A 148 -3.07 -2.82 11.19
C PRO A 148 -4.43 -2.13 11.31
N ASP A 149 -5.19 -2.42 12.37
CA ASP A 149 -6.50 -1.78 12.61
C ASP A 149 -6.32 -0.29 12.94
N GLU A 150 -5.30 0.04 13.73
CA GLU A 150 -4.94 1.44 14.03
C GLU A 150 -4.44 2.17 12.79
N ALA A 151 -3.54 1.56 12.00
CA ALA A 151 -3.08 2.13 10.74
C ALA A 151 -4.24 2.33 9.74
N ALA A 152 -5.15 1.36 9.63
CA ALA A 152 -6.32 1.44 8.75
C ALA A 152 -7.33 2.51 9.19
N ALA A 153 -7.32 2.93 10.46
CA ALA A 153 -8.16 4.01 10.99
C ALA A 153 -7.57 5.41 10.74
N VAL A 154 -6.28 5.51 10.39
CA VAL A 154 -5.63 6.80 10.07
C VAL A 154 -6.26 7.42 8.84
N LYS A 155 -6.71 8.67 8.97
CA LYS A 155 -7.40 9.42 7.93
C LYS A 155 -6.53 10.45 7.21
N ALA A 156 -5.52 10.96 7.87
CA ALA A 156 -4.70 12.02 7.30
C ALA A 156 -3.24 11.86 7.74
N ILE A 157 -2.35 12.09 6.79
CA ILE A 157 -0.90 12.15 6.97
C ILE A 157 -0.42 13.45 6.35
N ASP A 158 0.33 14.22 7.13
CA ASP A 158 1.09 15.37 6.62
C ASP A 158 2.54 15.25 7.09
N VAL A 159 3.42 14.99 6.14
CA VAL A 159 4.86 14.91 6.34
C VAL A 159 5.58 15.77 5.29
N THR A 160 4.93 16.89 4.94
CA THR A 160 5.48 17.89 4.04
C THR A 160 6.82 18.39 4.58
N GLY A 161 7.84 18.40 3.73
CA GLY A 161 9.18 18.82 4.12
C GLY A 161 10.02 17.75 4.83
N GLY A 162 9.47 16.57 5.10
CA GLY A 162 10.13 15.47 5.79
C GLY A 162 10.06 15.59 7.32
N ILE A 163 10.99 14.93 8.03
CA ILE A 163 11.08 15.00 9.49
C ILE A 163 12.53 15.23 9.94
N ASN A 164 12.73 16.13 10.90
CA ASN A 164 14.05 16.46 11.46
C ASN A 164 15.11 16.79 10.38
N GLY A 165 14.71 17.50 9.32
CA GLY A 165 15.57 17.85 8.19
C GLY A 165 15.89 16.70 7.24
N THR A 166 15.33 15.50 7.46
CA THR A 166 15.48 14.34 6.58
C THR A 166 14.26 14.22 5.68
N LYS A 167 14.48 14.20 4.36
CA LYS A 167 13.43 14.00 3.36
C LYS A 167 13.05 12.53 3.24
N ILE A 168 11.77 12.29 2.96
CA ILE A 168 11.23 10.97 2.64
C ILE A 168 11.50 10.67 1.17
N LYS A 169 11.81 9.41 0.86
CA LYS A 169 12.06 8.93 -0.49
C LYS A 169 11.04 7.92 -0.98
N ASN A 170 10.36 7.24 -0.05
CA ASN A 170 9.36 6.23 -0.39
C ASN A 170 8.18 6.26 0.58
N VAL A 171 6.97 6.15 0.05
CA VAL A 171 5.70 6.04 0.80
C VAL A 171 4.84 4.84 0.37
N ASP A 172 5.33 4.00 -0.53
CA ASP A 172 4.63 2.82 -1.06
C ASP A 172 4.31 1.81 0.07
N GLU A 173 5.04 1.86 1.18
CA GLU A 173 4.86 0.98 2.35
C GLU A 173 3.66 1.36 3.23
N LEU A 174 2.97 2.46 2.93
CA LEU A 174 1.74 2.87 3.61
C LEU A 174 0.49 2.10 3.13
N VAL A 175 0.64 0.89 2.57
CA VAL A 175 -0.47 0.05 2.09
C VAL A 175 -1.51 -0.31 3.16
N GLU A 176 -1.12 -0.35 4.43
CA GLU A 176 -2.04 -0.67 5.53
C GLU A 176 -2.89 0.54 5.97
N PHE A 177 -2.59 1.75 5.49
CA PHE A 177 -3.32 2.98 5.80
C PHE A 177 -4.59 3.12 4.94
N LYS A 178 -5.44 2.09 4.95
CA LYS A 178 -6.62 1.94 4.08
C LYS A 178 -7.71 3.00 4.33
N GLY A 179 -7.63 3.71 5.45
CA GLY A 179 -8.52 4.80 5.83
C GLY A 179 -8.13 6.17 5.30
N LEU A 180 -6.99 6.30 4.62
CA LEU A 180 -6.38 7.58 4.28
C LEU A 180 -7.25 8.38 3.30
N GLU A 181 -7.65 9.58 3.73
CA GLU A 181 -8.43 10.57 3.00
C GLU A 181 -7.56 11.76 2.55
N ILE A 182 -6.50 12.08 3.30
CA ILE A 182 -5.56 13.17 3.01
C ILE A 182 -4.11 12.66 3.13
N LEU A 183 -3.30 12.86 2.09
CA LEU A 183 -1.87 12.58 2.11
C LEU A 183 -1.10 13.80 1.62
N LYS A 184 -0.27 14.39 2.47
CA LYS A 184 0.65 15.46 2.11
C LYS A 184 2.09 15.02 2.33
N VAL A 185 2.79 14.85 1.23
CA VAL A 185 4.19 14.41 1.12
C VAL A 185 5.00 15.39 0.29
N GLY A 186 4.51 16.63 0.15
CA GLY A 186 5.19 17.69 -0.60
C GLY A 186 6.57 18.00 -0.04
N GLU A 187 7.43 18.62 -0.85
CA GLU A 187 8.80 19.01 -0.46
C GLU A 187 9.64 17.83 0.06
N ASN A 188 9.61 16.69 -0.62
CA ASN A 188 10.39 15.48 -0.28
C ASN A 188 11.25 15.02 -1.49
N ASP A 189 11.86 13.84 -1.40
CA ASP A 189 12.74 13.27 -2.43
C ASP A 189 12.12 12.03 -3.10
N ILE A 190 10.78 11.97 -3.22
CA ILE A 190 10.06 10.82 -3.77
C ILE A 190 10.20 10.81 -5.30
N SER A 191 10.64 9.69 -5.87
CA SER A 191 10.87 9.53 -7.31
C SER A 191 9.71 8.90 -8.09
N THR A 192 8.89 8.09 -7.43
CA THR A 192 7.73 7.42 -7.99
C THR A 192 6.64 7.35 -6.95
N LEU A 193 5.37 7.47 -7.38
CA LEU A 193 4.23 7.32 -6.48
C LEU A 193 3.08 6.61 -7.18
N GLU A 194 2.65 5.48 -6.60
CA GLU A 194 1.42 4.79 -6.97
C GLU A 194 0.35 5.05 -5.91
N VAL A 195 -0.74 5.70 -6.30
CA VAL A 195 -1.85 5.98 -5.40
C VAL A 195 -2.72 4.72 -5.29
N VAL A 196 -2.63 4.05 -4.14
CA VAL A 196 -3.38 2.82 -3.85
C VAL A 196 -4.55 3.02 -2.86
N TRP A 197 -4.69 4.21 -2.29
CA TRP A 197 -5.68 4.51 -1.25
C TRP A 197 -7.02 4.96 -1.86
N SER A 198 -7.99 4.03 -1.94
CA SER A 198 -9.30 4.25 -2.57
C SER A 198 -10.20 5.31 -1.90
N LYS A 199 -9.84 5.76 -0.70
CA LYS A 199 -10.54 6.82 0.04
C LYS A 199 -9.88 8.20 -0.10
N LEU A 200 -8.74 8.30 -0.77
CA LEU A 200 -7.96 9.52 -0.83
C LEU A 200 -8.70 10.61 -1.61
N VAL A 201 -8.96 11.73 -0.97
CA VAL A 201 -9.63 12.91 -1.53
C VAL A 201 -8.62 13.99 -1.87
N LYS A 202 -7.55 14.10 -1.09
CA LYS A 202 -6.49 15.10 -1.26
C LYS A 202 -5.11 14.46 -1.26
N LEU A 203 -4.32 14.73 -2.30
CA LEU A 203 -2.92 14.36 -2.40
C LEU A 203 -2.08 15.60 -2.72
N ASP A 204 -1.13 15.90 -1.85
CA ASP A 204 -0.05 16.84 -2.14
C ASP A 204 1.27 16.07 -2.22
N CYS A 205 1.80 15.94 -3.43
CA CYS A 205 3.12 15.42 -3.73
C CYS A 205 3.94 16.42 -4.55
N SER A 206 3.66 17.72 -4.37
CA SER A 206 4.40 18.80 -5.03
C SER A 206 5.85 18.86 -4.55
N HIS A 207 6.74 19.49 -5.33
CA HIS A 207 8.14 19.69 -4.93
C HIS A 207 8.84 18.37 -4.55
N ASN A 208 8.71 17.35 -5.40
CA ASN A 208 9.38 16.06 -5.27
C ASN A 208 10.24 15.80 -6.51
N LYS A 209 10.64 14.55 -6.72
CA LYS A 209 11.43 14.09 -7.87
C LYS A 209 10.65 13.12 -8.75
N LEU A 210 9.31 13.24 -8.76
CA LEU A 210 8.45 12.25 -9.40
C LEU A 210 8.69 12.23 -10.91
N THR A 211 9.10 11.08 -11.43
CA THR A 211 9.15 10.79 -12.88
C THR A 211 7.90 10.03 -13.33
N LYS A 212 7.18 9.42 -12.38
CA LYS A 212 5.93 8.69 -12.61
C LYS A 212 4.95 8.90 -11.45
N LEU A 213 3.70 9.19 -11.80
CA LEU A 213 2.57 9.28 -10.88
C LEU A 213 1.39 8.49 -11.43
N LEU A 214 0.90 7.51 -10.67
CA LEU A 214 -0.27 6.70 -11.03
C LEU A 214 -1.43 6.99 -10.07
N THR A 215 -2.55 7.46 -10.59
CA THR A 215 -3.73 7.90 -9.82
C THR A 215 -4.96 6.99 -10.01
N GLY A 216 -4.86 5.96 -10.86
CA GLY A 216 -6.00 5.19 -11.38
C GLY A 216 -6.87 4.51 -10.32
N ARG A 217 -6.36 4.23 -9.12
CA ARG A 217 -7.10 3.52 -8.06
C ARG A 217 -7.83 4.42 -7.05
N SER A 218 -7.71 5.75 -7.16
CA SER A 218 -8.41 6.68 -6.25
C SER A 218 -9.51 7.47 -6.96
N GLY A 219 -10.65 6.83 -7.21
CA GLY A 219 -11.83 7.46 -7.83
C GLY A 219 -12.49 8.57 -6.98
N LYS A 220 -11.98 8.84 -5.77
CA LYS A 220 -12.43 9.94 -4.90
C LYS A 220 -11.48 11.14 -4.89
N LEU A 221 -10.33 11.04 -5.55
CA LEU A 221 -9.32 12.09 -5.55
C LEU A 221 -9.88 13.34 -6.23
N LYS A 222 -9.91 14.46 -5.50
CA LYS A 222 -10.50 15.72 -5.94
C LYS A 222 -9.50 16.88 -5.91
N GLU A 223 -8.54 16.82 -5.01
CA GLU A 223 -7.45 17.79 -4.89
C GLU A 223 -6.12 17.08 -5.11
N LEU A 224 -5.40 17.45 -6.17
CA LEU A 224 -4.09 16.90 -6.50
C LEU A 224 -3.08 18.01 -6.77
N TYR A 225 -1.99 18.00 -6.00
CA TYR A 225 -0.85 18.89 -6.17
C TYR A 225 0.37 18.05 -6.51
N CYS A 226 0.79 18.06 -7.77
CA CYS A 226 1.97 17.35 -8.27
C CYS A 226 2.91 18.28 -9.07
N ASN A 227 2.73 19.60 -8.96
CA ASN A 227 3.62 20.60 -9.55
C ASN A 227 5.04 20.55 -8.98
N ASN A 228 6.01 21.08 -9.73
CA ASN A 228 7.44 21.06 -9.35
C ASN A 228 7.96 19.63 -9.15
N ASN A 229 7.87 18.81 -10.19
CA ASN A 229 8.38 17.44 -10.26
C ASN A 229 9.12 17.20 -11.59
N HIS A 230 9.37 15.93 -11.95
CA HIS A 230 9.97 15.52 -13.21
C HIS A 230 9.01 14.75 -14.13
N LEU A 231 7.71 15.03 -14.04
CA LEU A 231 6.70 14.31 -14.80
C LEU A 231 6.68 14.82 -16.25
N PRO A 232 6.84 13.95 -17.27
CA PRO A 232 6.56 14.33 -18.66
C PRO A 232 5.06 14.31 -18.95
N SER A 233 4.33 13.44 -18.26
CA SER A 233 2.89 13.27 -18.43
C SER A 233 2.23 12.56 -17.25
N ALA A 234 0.90 12.70 -17.11
CA ALA A 234 0.09 11.85 -16.25
C ALA A 234 -1.39 11.83 -16.70
N ASN A 235 -2.12 10.81 -16.24
CA ASN A 235 -3.54 10.66 -16.49
C ASN A 235 -4.37 11.02 -15.24
N PHE A 236 -5.36 11.90 -15.41
CA PHE A 236 -6.22 12.39 -14.33
C PHE A 236 -7.72 12.20 -14.62
N LYS A 237 -8.07 11.41 -15.66
CA LYS A 237 -9.47 11.12 -16.00
C LYS A 237 -10.27 10.52 -14.83
N THR A 238 -9.61 9.80 -13.93
CA THR A 238 -10.24 9.16 -12.77
C THR A 238 -10.50 10.11 -11.58
N MET A 239 -10.00 11.36 -11.63
CA MET A 239 -10.26 12.34 -10.58
C MET A 239 -11.74 12.74 -10.55
N ALA A 240 -12.31 12.82 -9.35
CA ALA A 240 -13.70 13.15 -9.13
C ALA A 240 -14.01 14.58 -9.60
N TYR A 241 -15.01 14.73 -10.48
CA TYR A 241 -15.33 15.99 -11.16
C TYR A 241 -16.72 16.59 -10.80
N ASP A 242 -17.55 15.90 -10.00
CA ASP A 242 -18.99 16.18 -9.82
C ASP A 242 -19.38 17.66 -9.55
N ASN A 243 -18.46 18.51 -9.08
CA ASN A 243 -18.63 19.96 -8.98
C ASN A 243 -17.29 20.73 -9.11
N GLY A 244 -16.45 20.33 -10.06
CA GLY A 244 -15.09 20.86 -10.23
C GLY A 244 -14.07 20.16 -9.33
N TYR A 245 -12.79 20.47 -9.57
CA TYR A 245 -11.63 19.81 -8.96
C TYR A 245 -10.47 20.79 -8.81
N MET A 246 -9.44 20.41 -8.06
CA MET A 246 -8.20 21.17 -7.94
C MET A 246 -7.04 20.34 -8.45
N LEU A 247 -6.33 20.86 -9.45
CA LEU A 247 -5.16 20.21 -10.04
C LEU A 247 -4.05 21.24 -10.25
N HIS A 248 -2.94 21.05 -9.54
CA HIS A 248 -1.70 21.78 -9.73
C HIS A 248 -0.66 20.80 -10.27
N CYS A 249 -0.37 20.81 -11.57
CA CYS A 249 0.47 19.81 -12.23
C CYS A 249 1.56 20.38 -13.15
N GLY A 250 1.72 21.71 -13.19
CA GLY A 250 2.75 22.37 -13.99
C GLY A 250 4.11 22.45 -13.31
N ASN A 251 4.96 23.33 -13.85
CA ASN A 251 6.35 23.51 -13.39
C ASN A 251 7.16 22.20 -13.37
N GLN A 252 6.94 21.34 -14.36
CA GLN A 252 7.71 20.12 -14.51
C GLN A 252 9.07 20.43 -15.13
N THR A 253 10.11 19.69 -14.72
CA THR A 253 11.46 19.78 -15.29
C THR A 253 11.96 18.41 -15.71
N THR A 254 12.89 18.30 -16.66
CA THR A 254 13.60 17.03 -16.87
C THR A 254 14.40 16.66 -15.61
N GLU A 255 14.92 15.43 -15.52
CA GLU A 255 15.76 15.03 -14.38
C GLU A 255 17.04 15.91 -14.26
N GLU A 256 17.48 16.53 -15.36
CA GLU A 256 18.58 17.50 -15.41
C GLU A 256 18.18 18.91 -14.94
N GLY A 257 16.90 19.15 -14.67
CA GLY A 257 16.38 20.41 -14.15
C GLY A 257 15.94 21.43 -15.19
N GLU A 258 15.90 21.06 -16.48
CA GLU A 258 15.41 21.94 -17.54
C GLU A 258 13.87 21.95 -17.57
N PRO A 259 13.20 23.11 -17.66
CA PRO A 259 11.74 23.16 -17.80
C PRO A 259 11.24 22.30 -18.97
N GLN A 260 10.20 21.50 -18.73
CA GLN A 260 9.55 20.69 -19.75
C GLN A 260 8.05 20.98 -19.84
N THR A 261 7.48 20.78 -21.02
CA THR A 261 6.03 20.76 -21.20
C THR A 261 5.46 19.48 -20.59
N PHE A 262 4.46 19.62 -19.74
CA PHE A 262 3.75 18.52 -19.12
C PHE A 262 2.45 18.21 -19.85
N ALA A 263 2.26 16.96 -20.27
CA ALA A 263 1.01 16.52 -20.89
C ALA A 263 0.03 15.96 -19.84
N ALA A 264 -1.04 16.69 -19.58
CA ALA A 264 -2.12 16.29 -18.67
C ALA A 264 -3.25 15.61 -19.45
N THR A 265 -3.52 14.33 -19.17
CA THR A 265 -4.68 13.65 -19.76
C THR A 265 -5.93 13.86 -18.90
N LEU A 266 -6.99 14.41 -19.49
CA LEU A 266 -8.25 14.79 -18.85
C LEU A 266 -9.45 14.40 -19.71
N THR A 267 -10.66 14.36 -19.15
CA THR A 267 -11.91 14.26 -19.94
C THR A 267 -12.24 15.61 -20.59
N GLU A 268 -13.13 15.63 -21.58
CA GLU A 268 -13.56 16.88 -22.23
C GLU A 268 -14.18 17.86 -21.21
N GLU A 269 -14.96 17.35 -20.26
CA GLU A 269 -15.60 18.12 -19.20
C GLU A 269 -14.57 18.71 -18.22
N GLN A 270 -13.57 17.92 -17.84
CA GLN A 270 -12.46 18.38 -17.01
C GLN A 270 -11.65 19.47 -17.72
N ILE A 271 -11.40 19.33 -19.04
CA ILE A 271 -10.68 20.35 -19.83
C ILE A 271 -11.44 21.68 -19.85
N ALA A 272 -12.76 21.65 -20.05
CA ALA A 272 -13.57 22.88 -20.03
C ALA A 272 -13.46 23.63 -18.68
N PHE A 273 -13.45 22.89 -17.58
CA PHE A 273 -13.23 23.46 -16.25
C PHE A 273 -11.79 23.96 -16.06
N TRP A 274 -10.80 23.17 -16.50
CA TRP A 274 -9.38 23.52 -16.46
C TRP A 274 -9.09 24.85 -17.15
N ASP A 275 -9.54 25.01 -18.40
CA ASP A 275 -9.30 26.21 -19.19
C ASP A 275 -9.93 27.45 -18.53
N SER A 276 -11.05 27.28 -17.83
CA SER A 276 -11.77 28.39 -17.20
C SER A 276 -11.27 28.75 -15.80
N ASN A 277 -10.65 27.81 -15.06
CA ASN A 277 -10.40 27.97 -13.63
C ASN A 277 -8.95 27.67 -13.19
N LEU A 278 -8.23 26.77 -13.88
CA LEU A 278 -6.98 26.21 -13.38
C LEU A 278 -5.76 26.56 -14.25
N LYS A 279 -5.94 26.74 -15.55
CA LYS A 279 -4.85 26.93 -16.52
C LYS A 279 -3.94 28.12 -16.22
N GLU A 280 -4.52 29.22 -15.78
CA GLU A 280 -3.81 30.49 -15.53
C GLU A 280 -3.14 30.55 -14.15
N LEU A 281 -3.24 29.48 -13.35
CA LEU A 281 -2.54 29.40 -12.06
C LEU A 281 -1.03 29.23 -12.30
N SER A 282 -0.20 29.90 -11.50
CA SER A 282 1.26 29.82 -11.59
C SER A 282 1.80 28.39 -11.44
N GLU A 283 1.09 27.58 -10.67
CA GLU A 283 1.39 26.18 -10.39
C GLU A 283 1.13 25.27 -11.61
N ASN A 284 0.44 25.78 -12.63
CA ASN A 284 0.08 25.09 -13.86
C ASN A 284 0.84 25.61 -15.10
N ALA A 285 1.99 26.25 -14.89
CA ALA A 285 2.86 26.67 -15.99
C ALA A 285 3.33 25.47 -16.84
N ASN A 286 3.39 25.66 -18.16
CA ASN A 286 3.83 24.67 -19.16
C ASN A 286 3.00 23.38 -19.19
N VAL A 287 1.71 23.45 -18.90
CA VAL A 287 0.80 22.30 -19.02
C VAL A 287 0.03 22.35 -20.33
N GLU A 288 0.05 21.23 -21.06
CA GLU A 288 -0.81 20.97 -22.21
C GLU A 288 -1.83 19.89 -21.85
N THR A 289 -3.12 20.16 -22.06
CA THR A 289 -4.18 19.19 -21.79
C THR A 289 -4.54 18.41 -23.04
N GLN A 290 -4.79 17.11 -22.88
CA GLN A 290 -5.23 16.22 -23.95
C GLN A 290 -6.27 15.22 -23.47
N THR A 291 -7.11 14.71 -24.37
CA THR A 291 -8.16 13.75 -24.03
C THR A 291 -7.72 12.29 -24.15
N ARG A 292 -6.55 12.02 -24.72
CA ARG A 292 -6.03 10.66 -24.93
C ARG A 292 -4.91 10.37 -23.93
N PRO A 293 -4.81 9.14 -23.41
CA PRO A 293 -3.71 8.78 -22.52
C PRO A 293 -2.37 9.03 -23.22
N CYS A 294 -1.40 9.56 -22.48
CA CYS A 294 -0.05 9.78 -22.99
C CYS A 294 0.55 8.44 -23.42
N ALA A 295 1.14 8.43 -24.62
CA ALA A 295 1.74 7.24 -25.19
C ALA A 295 3.26 7.36 -25.13
N ASP A 296 3.93 6.32 -24.64
CA ASP A 296 5.39 6.23 -24.69
C ASP A 296 5.87 6.06 -26.14
N VAL A 297 5.09 5.32 -26.94
CA VAL A 297 5.33 5.11 -28.37
C VAL A 297 4.04 5.32 -29.14
N PHE A 298 4.11 6.09 -30.23
CA PHE A 298 2.98 6.27 -31.14
C PHE A 298 3.18 5.45 -32.42
N LEU A 299 2.29 4.48 -32.67
CA LEU A 299 2.30 3.65 -33.86
C LEU A 299 1.58 4.35 -35.01
N THR A 300 2.23 4.35 -36.18
CA THR A 300 1.63 4.80 -37.43
C THR A 300 0.96 3.62 -38.12
N ILE A 301 -0.31 3.36 -37.80
CA ILE A 301 -1.05 2.23 -38.37
C ILE A 301 -1.38 2.50 -39.83
N THR A 302 -1.11 1.53 -40.70
CA THR A 302 -1.35 1.62 -42.14
C THR A 302 -2.44 0.68 -42.63
N SER A 303 -2.74 -0.40 -41.89
CA SER A 303 -3.85 -1.30 -42.16
C SER A 303 -4.54 -1.73 -40.88
N ALA A 304 -5.83 -2.04 -41.00
CA ALA A 304 -6.59 -2.68 -39.93
C ALA A 304 -7.51 -3.74 -40.55
N ARG A 305 -7.84 -4.76 -39.76
CA ARG A 305 -8.81 -5.80 -40.11
C ARG A 305 -9.69 -6.11 -38.91
N LYS A 306 -10.95 -6.43 -39.18
CA LYS A 306 -11.91 -6.92 -38.19
C LYS A 306 -12.16 -8.41 -38.39
N THR A 307 -12.21 -9.15 -37.30
CA THR A 307 -12.68 -10.54 -37.24
C THR A 307 -13.79 -10.67 -36.20
N THR A 308 -14.72 -11.58 -36.39
CA THR A 308 -15.78 -11.88 -35.42
C THR A 308 -15.66 -13.34 -35.02
N ASP A 309 -15.58 -13.62 -33.72
CA ASP A 309 -15.62 -14.97 -33.17
C ASP A 309 -16.65 -15.00 -32.04
N TRP A 310 -17.67 -15.86 -32.16
CA TRP A 310 -18.92 -16.00 -31.39
C TRP A 310 -19.37 -14.88 -30.43
N SER A 311 -18.55 -14.44 -29.46
CA SER A 311 -18.87 -13.40 -28.47
C SER A 311 -17.96 -12.17 -28.46
N ASN A 312 -16.95 -12.11 -29.33
CA ASN A 312 -15.94 -11.05 -29.37
C ASN A 312 -15.67 -10.53 -30.79
N ILE A 313 -15.32 -9.26 -30.87
CA ILE A 313 -14.80 -8.60 -32.06
C ILE A 313 -13.28 -8.49 -31.93
N GLY A 314 -12.55 -9.18 -32.80
CA GLY A 314 -11.11 -9.02 -32.94
C GLY A 314 -10.79 -7.84 -33.86
N LEU A 315 -10.01 -6.89 -33.36
CA LEU A 315 -9.36 -5.84 -34.15
C LEU A 315 -7.87 -6.12 -34.23
N THR A 316 -7.35 -6.21 -35.46
CA THR A 316 -5.90 -6.20 -35.67
C THR A 316 -5.49 -4.98 -36.48
N LEU A 317 -4.56 -4.19 -35.95
CA LEU A 317 -4.00 -3.00 -36.57
C LEU A 317 -2.50 -3.20 -36.78
N GLU A 318 -1.99 -2.86 -37.96
CA GLU A 318 -0.59 -3.09 -38.34
C GLU A 318 0.02 -1.84 -38.98
N ASP A 319 1.31 -1.60 -38.72
CA ASP A 319 2.05 -0.49 -39.33
C ASP A 319 2.76 -0.88 -40.64
N GLY A 320 2.78 -2.17 -40.98
CA GLY A 320 3.49 -2.73 -42.14
C GLY A 320 5.02 -2.79 -41.98
N LYS A 321 5.56 -2.43 -40.82
CA LYS A 321 7.00 -2.41 -40.47
C LYS A 321 7.33 -3.31 -39.28
N GLY A 322 6.34 -4.02 -38.74
CA GLY A 322 6.49 -5.03 -37.69
C GLY A 322 5.84 -4.66 -36.37
N ALA A 323 5.26 -3.47 -36.22
CA ALA A 323 4.41 -3.15 -35.09
C ALA A 323 2.97 -3.58 -35.37
N SER A 324 2.31 -4.13 -34.35
CA SER A 324 0.92 -4.55 -34.46
C SER A 324 0.20 -4.45 -33.12
N ILE A 325 -1.11 -4.21 -33.19
CA ILE A 325 -2.03 -4.22 -32.06
C ILE A 325 -3.07 -5.29 -32.37
N SER A 326 -3.32 -6.20 -31.44
CA SER A 326 -4.41 -7.17 -31.53
C SER A 326 -5.25 -7.07 -30.26
N VAL A 327 -6.50 -6.63 -30.39
CA VAL A 327 -7.43 -6.45 -29.25
C VAL A 327 -8.73 -7.15 -29.56
N TYR A 328 -9.26 -7.87 -28.57
CA TYR A 328 -10.54 -8.54 -28.64
C TYR A 328 -11.52 -7.83 -27.70
N LEU A 329 -12.55 -7.24 -28.29
CA LEU A 329 -13.60 -6.50 -27.61
C LEU A 329 -14.79 -7.44 -27.39
N TYR A 330 -15.47 -7.32 -26.25
CA TYR A 330 -16.74 -7.99 -26.04
C TYR A 330 -17.80 -7.42 -26.98
N GLY A 331 -18.58 -8.28 -27.64
CA GLY A 331 -19.67 -7.87 -28.52
C GLY A 331 -19.70 -8.60 -29.86
N GLU A 332 -20.75 -8.33 -30.62
CA GLU A 332 -21.00 -8.95 -31.94
C GLU A 332 -20.71 -7.99 -33.11
N GLU A 333 -20.85 -6.68 -32.90
CA GLU A 333 -20.61 -5.62 -33.90
C GLU A 333 -19.69 -4.52 -33.36
N LEU A 334 -18.90 -3.92 -34.26
CA LEU A 334 -17.98 -2.83 -33.91
C LEU A 334 -18.71 -1.49 -34.01
N ASP A 335 -19.37 -1.10 -32.91
CA ASP A 335 -20.10 0.16 -32.82
C ASP A 335 -19.17 1.37 -32.65
N PRO A 336 -19.53 2.55 -33.18
CA PRO A 336 -18.85 3.80 -32.85
C PRO A 336 -18.98 4.12 -31.34
N GLY A 337 -17.87 4.47 -30.69
CA GLY A 337 -17.83 4.70 -29.25
C GLY A 337 -16.42 4.63 -28.66
N GLU A 338 -16.33 4.83 -27.35
CA GLU A 338 -15.11 4.56 -26.57
C GLU A 338 -15.23 3.18 -25.93
N TYR A 339 -14.17 2.38 -26.08
CA TYR A 339 -13.99 1.06 -25.48
C TYR A 339 -12.87 1.16 -24.44
N THR A 340 -13.14 0.69 -23.24
CA THR A 340 -12.25 0.75 -22.06
C THR A 340 -11.86 -0.65 -21.59
N ALA A 341 -11.22 -0.76 -20.43
CA ALA A 341 -10.86 -2.05 -19.84
C ALA A 341 -12.06 -2.99 -19.63
N GLU A 342 -13.26 -2.45 -19.34
CA GLU A 342 -14.47 -3.26 -19.17
C GLU A 342 -14.96 -3.90 -20.48
N ASP A 343 -14.62 -3.29 -21.62
CA ASP A 343 -15.04 -3.73 -22.95
C ASP A 343 -14.01 -4.64 -23.63
N ILE A 344 -12.77 -4.67 -23.11
CA ILE A 344 -11.65 -5.43 -23.67
C ILE A 344 -11.56 -6.79 -22.98
N SER A 345 -11.78 -7.86 -23.74
CA SER A 345 -11.61 -9.24 -23.24
C SER A 345 -10.15 -9.60 -23.06
N TRP A 346 -9.33 -9.34 -24.08
CA TRP A 346 -7.88 -9.48 -24.02
C TRP A 346 -7.21 -8.78 -25.19
N GLY A 347 -5.91 -8.57 -25.11
CA GLY A 347 -5.15 -8.02 -26.23
C GLY A 347 -3.67 -8.01 -25.97
N TYR A 348 -2.90 -7.84 -27.04
CA TYR A 348 -1.46 -7.66 -26.99
C TYR A 348 -0.98 -6.70 -28.07
N VAL A 349 0.19 -6.15 -27.85
CA VAL A 349 0.86 -5.23 -28.76
C VAL A 349 2.27 -5.73 -29.06
N THR A 350 2.69 -5.63 -30.31
CA THR A 350 4.08 -5.82 -30.72
C THR A 350 4.66 -4.46 -31.08
N VAL A 351 5.76 -4.09 -30.42
CA VAL A 351 6.46 -2.82 -30.67
C VAL A 351 7.91 -3.11 -31.05
N PRO A 352 8.38 -2.71 -32.24
CA PRO A 352 9.79 -2.84 -32.62
C PRO A 352 10.69 -2.16 -31.59
N GLY A 353 11.59 -2.92 -30.96
CA GLY A 353 12.48 -2.42 -29.90
C GLY A 353 11.84 -2.32 -28.50
N GLY A 354 10.53 -2.52 -28.36
CA GLY A 354 9.78 -2.51 -27.09
C GLY A 354 9.27 -3.89 -26.63
N GLY A 355 9.70 -4.96 -27.31
CA GLY A 355 9.27 -6.33 -27.06
C GLY A 355 8.18 -6.81 -28.03
N SER A 356 8.12 -8.12 -28.23
CA SER A 356 7.06 -8.78 -29.01
C SER A 356 6.00 -9.35 -28.08
N TYR A 357 4.72 -9.28 -28.46
CA TYR A 357 3.61 -9.84 -27.68
C TYR A 357 3.53 -9.32 -26.23
N ARG A 358 3.47 -8.00 -26.07
CA ARG A 358 3.24 -7.35 -24.78
C ARG A 358 1.75 -7.34 -24.48
N ASP A 359 1.31 -8.09 -23.47
CA ASP A 359 -0.08 -8.11 -23.04
C ASP A 359 -0.55 -6.74 -22.54
N LEU A 360 -1.84 -6.46 -22.72
CA LEU A 360 -2.47 -5.29 -22.09
C LEU A 360 -2.52 -5.46 -20.57
N ASP A 361 -2.39 -4.35 -19.86
CA ASP A 361 -2.74 -4.31 -18.45
C ASP A 361 -4.27 -4.48 -18.35
N TYR A 362 -4.73 -5.58 -17.76
CA TYR A 362 -6.16 -5.91 -17.75
C TYR A 362 -6.95 -5.13 -16.69
N GLU A 363 -6.26 -4.48 -15.75
CA GLU A 363 -6.90 -3.60 -14.76
C GLU A 363 -7.05 -2.16 -15.29
N ASP A 364 -6.21 -1.76 -16.24
CA ASP A 364 -6.28 -0.50 -16.97
C ASP A 364 -5.66 -0.70 -18.36
N SER A 365 -6.45 -1.17 -19.33
CA SER A 365 -5.94 -1.46 -20.68
C SER A 365 -5.81 -0.21 -21.55
N GLY A 366 -6.11 0.96 -21.00
CA GLY A 366 -6.27 2.20 -21.74
C GLY A 366 -7.64 2.29 -22.42
N SER A 367 -7.66 2.88 -23.61
CA SER A 367 -8.91 3.12 -24.34
C SER A 367 -8.72 3.09 -25.85
N ILE A 368 -9.77 2.64 -26.54
CA ILE A 368 -9.90 2.66 -27.99
C ILE A 368 -11.16 3.45 -28.34
N THR A 369 -11.04 4.48 -29.17
CA THR A 369 -12.18 5.19 -29.74
C THR A 369 -12.37 4.77 -31.19
N VAL A 370 -13.58 4.34 -31.51
CA VAL A 370 -14.01 4.00 -32.87
C VAL A 370 -15.00 5.07 -33.35
N LYS A 371 -14.76 5.60 -34.54
CA LYS A 371 -15.70 6.44 -35.28
C LYS A 371 -15.91 5.84 -36.65
N TYR A 372 -17.14 5.93 -37.15
CA TYR A 372 -17.51 5.44 -38.48
C TYR A 372 -18.26 6.53 -39.24
N ASP A 373 -17.83 6.79 -40.47
CA ASP A 373 -18.50 7.68 -41.40
C ASP A 373 -19.35 6.86 -42.38
N GLU A 374 -20.67 7.01 -42.28
CA GLU A 374 -21.64 6.27 -43.09
C GLU A 374 -21.61 6.62 -44.59
N GLU A 375 -21.19 7.83 -44.97
CA GLU A 375 -21.14 8.26 -46.37
C GLU A 375 -19.89 7.71 -47.07
N THR A 376 -18.74 7.85 -46.41
CA THR A 376 -17.44 7.44 -46.97
C THR A 376 -17.11 5.98 -46.69
N LYS A 377 -17.84 5.34 -45.76
CA LYS A 377 -17.58 3.97 -45.27
C LYS A 377 -16.18 3.81 -44.64
N ILE A 378 -15.65 4.91 -44.09
CA ILE A 378 -14.31 4.97 -43.47
C ILE A 378 -14.43 4.92 -41.94
N TYR A 379 -13.59 4.10 -41.33
CA TYR A 379 -13.38 4.08 -39.88
C TYR A 379 -12.23 5.01 -39.50
N THR A 380 -12.38 5.69 -38.37
CA THR A 380 -11.26 6.26 -37.61
C THR A 380 -11.17 5.49 -36.30
N ILE A 381 -10.05 4.79 -36.09
CA ILE A 381 -9.79 4.01 -34.87
C ILE A 381 -8.53 4.57 -34.24
N GLU A 382 -8.63 5.06 -33.02
CA GLU A 382 -7.52 5.71 -32.35
C GLU A 382 -7.62 5.52 -30.85
N GLY A 383 -6.49 5.55 -30.17
CA GLY A 383 -6.49 5.29 -28.74
C GLY A 383 -5.08 5.22 -28.18
N THR A 384 -5.02 4.89 -26.90
CA THR A 384 -3.78 4.56 -26.22
C THR A 384 -4.04 3.31 -25.39
N LEU A 385 -3.25 2.27 -25.64
CA LEU A 385 -3.30 1.01 -24.93
C LEU A 385 -2.19 0.96 -23.89
N ILE A 386 -2.51 0.50 -22.69
CA ILE A 386 -1.54 0.32 -21.61
C ILE A 386 -1.14 -1.15 -21.58
N LEU A 387 0.16 -1.39 -21.51
CA LEU A 387 0.80 -2.70 -21.50
C LEU A 387 1.15 -3.08 -20.07
N GLN A 388 1.11 -4.38 -19.77
CA GLN A 388 1.70 -4.90 -18.53
C GLN A 388 3.17 -4.52 -18.45
N GLN A 389 3.59 -4.13 -17.24
CA GLN A 389 4.98 -3.75 -17.00
C GLN A 389 5.91 -4.93 -17.32
N ASP A 390 6.97 -4.65 -18.08
CA ASP A 390 8.02 -5.60 -18.43
C ASP A 390 9.37 -5.00 -18.06
N SER A 391 10.10 -5.67 -17.16
CA SER A 391 11.43 -5.25 -16.71
C SER A 391 12.46 -5.18 -17.84
N SER A 392 12.23 -5.88 -18.94
CA SER A 392 13.10 -5.89 -20.12
C SER A 392 12.89 -4.65 -21.00
N TYR A 393 11.70 -4.03 -20.90
CA TYR A 393 11.29 -2.88 -21.71
C TYR A 393 10.58 -1.82 -20.85
N PRO A 394 11.26 -1.28 -19.82
CA PRO A 394 10.62 -0.40 -18.84
C PRO A 394 10.17 0.95 -19.42
N SER A 395 10.67 1.32 -20.60
CA SER A 395 10.38 2.59 -21.27
C SER A 395 9.20 2.53 -22.25
N VAL A 396 8.54 1.37 -22.40
CA VAL A 396 7.38 1.22 -23.30
C VAL A 396 6.28 0.46 -22.57
N ASN A 397 5.36 1.22 -21.99
CA ASN A 397 4.19 0.74 -21.24
C ASN A 397 2.88 1.34 -21.76
N ALA A 398 2.91 2.41 -22.56
CA ALA A 398 1.74 2.98 -23.20
C ALA A 398 1.96 3.13 -24.71
N VAL A 399 1.03 2.60 -25.51
CA VAL A 399 1.11 2.61 -26.97
C VAL A 399 -0.07 3.37 -27.56
N GLY A 400 0.23 4.54 -28.11
CA GLY A 400 -0.72 5.37 -28.83
C GLY A 400 -0.83 4.91 -30.27
N PHE A 401 -2.00 5.01 -30.87
CA PHE A 401 -2.19 4.64 -32.26
C PHE A 401 -3.33 5.42 -32.89
N LYS A 402 -3.28 5.51 -34.21
CA LYS A 402 -4.35 6.05 -35.04
C LYS A 402 -4.37 5.36 -36.38
N TYR A 403 -5.57 4.97 -36.80
CA TYR A 403 -5.88 4.41 -38.10
C TYR A 403 -7.06 5.17 -38.72
N VAL A 404 -6.98 5.43 -40.02
CA VAL A 404 -8.07 5.98 -40.82
C VAL A 404 -8.15 5.18 -42.11
N GLY A 405 -9.25 4.47 -42.33
CA GLY A 405 -9.44 3.65 -43.52
C GLY A 405 -10.58 2.64 -43.40
N THR A 406 -10.62 1.68 -44.31
CA THR A 406 -11.62 0.59 -44.34
C THR A 406 -11.14 -0.63 -43.56
N LEU A 407 -12.05 -1.33 -42.87
CA LEU A 407 -11.77 -2.56 -42.13
C LEU A 407 -11.94 -3.85 -42.93
#